data_AF-A0A9P7KD38-F1
#
_entry.id   AF-A0A9P7KD38-F1
#
_cell.length_a   1.000
_cell.length_b   1.000
_cell.length_c   1.000
_cell.angle_alpha   90.00
_cell.angle_beta   90.00
_cell.angle_gamma   90.00
#
_symmetry.space_group_name_H-M   'P 1'
#
loop_
_entity.id
_entity.type
_entity.pdbx_description
1 polymer ?
#
loop_
_entity_poly.entity_id
_entity_poly.type
_entity_poly.pdbx_seq_one_letter_code
_entity_poly.pdbx_strand_id
1 'polypeptide(L)'
;MTTEDIDIDRISGNAPDDVKAVVADTSVFFVLARNIEGVNGPIFGEAITKRLVVTEVSVDKKIEEPSRMEGRVVCELTVEDGEETPSLCVNDVAYGWGESTDMVNGGGKIHGGCSAFLIDVSGTLPIVV
;
A
#
# COMPACT_ATOMS: atom_id res chain seq x y z
N MET A 1 -5.96 10.45 -14.44
CA MET A 1 -6.56 9.11 -14.47
C MET A 1 -7.99 9.31 -14.01
N THR A 2 -8.95 9.09 -14.90
CA THR A 2 -10.37 9.15 -14.55
C THR A 2 -10.66 8.03 -13.56
N THR A 3 -11.51 8.29 -12.57
CA THR A 3 -12.09 7.32 -11.63
C THR A 3 -12.82 6.22 -12.38
N GLU A 4 -12.09 5.30 -13.00
CA GLU A 4 -12.66 4.05 -13.50
C GLU A 4 -13.01 3.23 -12.25
N ASP A 5 -14.30 3.22 -11.95
CA ASP A 5 -15.05 2.33 -11.08
C ASP A 5 -14.23 1.60 -10.02
N ILE A 6 -13.83 2.33 -8.97
CA ILE A 6 -13.47 1.70 -7.71
C ILE A 6 -14.68 0.87 -7.29
N ASP A 7 -14.55 -0.46 -7.37
CA ASP A 7 -15.57 -1.38 -6.87
C ASP A 7 -15.65 -1.20 -5.34
N ILE A 8 -16.66 -0.46 -4.91
CA ILE A 8 -16.91 -0.11 -3.49
C ILE A 8 -17.64 -1.27 -2.79
N ASP A 9 -18.35 -2.11 -3.56
CA ASP A 9 -19.15 -3.22 -3.02
C ASP A 9 -18.27 -4.31 -2.39
N ARG A 10 -17.01 -4.41 -2.83
CA ARG A 10 -16.00 -5.29 -2.19
C ARG A 10 -15.47 -4.74 -0.86
N ILE A 11 -15.74 -3.47 -0.52
CA ILE A 11 -15.25 -2.81 0.69
C ILE A 11 -16.32 -2.90 1.78
N SER A 12 -16.04 -3.75 2.76
CA SER A 12 -16.90 -3.94 3.92
C SER A 12 -16.85 -2.75 4.89
N GLY A 13 -17.67 -2.83 5.95
CA GLY A 13 -17.74 -1.79 6.99
C GLY A 13 -18.85 -0.76 6.75
N ASN A 14 -19.05 0.08 7.77
CA ASN A 14 -20.20 0.98 7.90
C ASN A 14 -19.95 2.41 7.43
N ALA A 15 -18.75 2.72 6.92
CA ALA A 15 -18.46 4.05 6.40
C ALA A 15 -19.30 4.36 5.15
N PRO A 16 -19.65 5.65 4.90
CA PRO A 16 -20.30 6.09 3.67
C PRO A 16 -19.51 5.73 2.40
N ASP A 17 -20.22 5.52 1.29
CA ASP A 17 -19.60 5.09 0.02
C ASP A 17 -18.62 6.10 -0.55
N ASP A 18 -18.86 7.40 -0.36
CA ASP A 18 -17.95 8.47 -0.77
C ASP A 18 -16.64 8.43 0.04
N VAL A 19 -16.72 8.15 1.34
CA VAL A 19 -15.54 7.94 2.20
C VAL A 19 -14.78 6.68 1.76
N LYS A 20 -15.49 5.57 1.50
CA LYS A 20 -14.88 4.34 0.97
C LYS A 20 -14.16 4.60 -0.35
N ALA A 21 -14.77 5.35 -1.27
CA ALA A 21 -14.17 5.68 -2.57
C ALA A 21 -12.89 6.50 -2.43
N VAL A 22 -12.84 7.47 -1.51
CA VAL A 22 -11.65 8.29 -1.26
C VAL A 22 -10.49 7.45 -0.72
N VAL A 23 -10.77 6.53 0.21
CA VAL A 23 -9.73 5.73 0.88
C VAL A 23 -9.29 4.53 0.04
N ALA A 24 -10.15 4.02 -0.83
CA ALA A 24 -9.89 2.85 -1.66
C ALA A 24 -8.72 3.04 -2.65
N ASP A 25 -8.50 4.26 -3.14
CA ASP A 25 -7.35 4.58 -3.97
C ASP A 25 -6.18 5.09 -3.11
N THR A 26 -5.39 4.16 -2.60
CA THR A 26 -4.19 4.45 -1.81
C THR A 26 -3.08 5.14 -2.64
N SER A 27 -3.19 5.17 -3.97
CA SER A 27 -2.23 5.87 -4.82
C SER A 27 -2.39 7.39 -4.79
N VAL A 28 -3.55 7.89 -4.31
CA VAL A 28 -3.83 9.32 -4.11
C VAL A 28 -2.76 10.00 -3.24
N PHE A 29 -2.14 9.28 -2.30
CA PHE A 29 -1.07 9.83 -1.46
C PHE A 29 0.14 10.32 -2.26
N PHE A 30 0.42 9.74 -3.43
CA PHE A 30 1.54 10.18 -4.29
C PHE A 30 1.18 11.33 -5.22
N VAL A 31 -0.11 11.70 -5.32
CA VAL A 31 -0.56 12.83 -6.14
C VAL A 31 0.05 14.13 -5.65
N LEU A 32 0.21 14.29 -4.33
CA LEU A 32 0.88 15.46 -3.74
C LEU A 32 2.36 15.52 -4.15
N ALA A 33 3.11 14.43 -3.98
CA ALA A 33 4.52 14.36 -4.37
C ALA A 33 4.72 14.63 -5.87
N ARG A 34 3.84 14.11 -6.73
CA ARG A 34 3.92 14.36 -8.18
C ARG A 34 3.54 15.78 -8.58
N ASN A 35 2.45 16.32 -8.03
CA ASN A 35 1.91 17.60 -8.49
C ASN A 35 2.56 18.82 -7.81
N ILE A 36 3.00 18.69 -6.55
CA ILE A 36 3.56 19.82 -5.78
C ILE A 36 5.08 19.85 -5.90
N GLU A 37 5.74 18.70 -5.76
CA GLU A 37 7.21 18.63 -5.74
C GLU A 37 7.80 18.39 -7.13
N GLY A 38 6.95 18.15 -8.14
CA GLY A 38 7.38 17.93 -9.52
C GLY A 38 8.25 16.68 -9.69
N VAL A 39 8.06 15.67 -8.82
CA VAL A 39 8.84 14.43 -8.84
C VAL A 39 8.55 13.66 -10.13
N ASN A 40 9.55 13.62 -11.01
CA ASN A 40 9.54 12.82 -12.23
C ASN A 40 10.38 11.56 -12.01
N GLY A 41 9.74 10.48 -11.56
CA GLY A 41 10.42 9.22 -11.30
C GLY A 41 9.66 8.33 -10.31
N PRO A 42 10.21 7.13 -10.02
CA PRO A 42 9.64 6.24 -9.02
C PRO A 42 9.70 6.89 -7.63
N ILE A 43 8.57 6.93 -6.94
CA ILE A 43 8.51 7.38 -5.54
C ILE A 43 8.73 6.16 -4.63
N PHE A 44 9.39 6.38 -3.50
CA PHE A 44 9.59 5.33 -2.50
C PHE A 44 8.25 4.67 -2.13
N GLY A 45 8.20 3.34 -2.20
CA GLY A 45 7.02 2.56 -1.84
C GLY A 45 5.87 2.61 -2.85
N GLU A 46 5.97 3.38 -3.95
CA GLU A 46 4.88 3.55 -4.93
C GLU A 46 4.39 2.21 -5.52
N ALA A 47 5.34 1.34 -5.89
CA ALA A 47 5.03 0.01 -6.43
C ALA A 47 4.33 -0.90 -5.41
N ILE A 48 4.65 -0.75 -4.13
CA ILE A 48 4.07 -1.54 -3.04
C ILE A 48 2.66 -1.04 -2.73
N THR A 49 2.47 0.27 -2.57
CA THR A 49 1.16 0.86 -2.27
C THR A 49 0.14 0.58 -3.36
N LYS A 50 0.54 0.53 -4.64
CA LYS A 50 -0.34 0.13 -5.75
C LYS A 50 -0.90 -1.28 -5.64
N ARG A 51 -0.26 -2.17 -4.86
CA ARG A 51 -0.75 -3.52 -4.59
C ARG A 51 -1.56 -3.63 -3.30
N LEU A 52 -1.65 -2.56 -2.51
CA LEU A 52 -2.41 -2.53 -1.27
C LEU A 52 -3.90 -2.43 -1.58
N VAL A 53 -4.68 -3.37 -1.05
CA VAL A 53 -6.13 -3.44 -1.27
C VAL A 53 -6.84 -3.12 0.04
N VAL A 54 -7.70 -2.10 0.03
CA VAL A 54 -8.60 -1.79 1.15
C VAL A 54 -9.78 -2.76 1.11
N THR A 55 -10.02 -3.49 2.20
CA THR A 55 -11.09 -4.51 2.31
C THR A 55 -12.18 -4.13 3.31
N GLU A 56 -11.90 -3.19 4.22
CA GLU A 56 -12.86 -2.68 5.21
C GLU A 56 -12.58 -1.21 5.52
N VAL A 57 -13.65 -0.43 5.63
CA VAL A 57 -13.63 0.93 6.20
C VAL A 57 -14.82 1.09 7.15
N SER A 58 -14.54 1.29 8.44
CA SER A 58 -15.56 1.50 9.46
C SER A 58 -15.27 2.72 10.35
N VAL A 59 -16.34 3.30 10.88
CA VAL A 59 -16.31 4.37 11.86
C VAL A 59 -17.24 4.00 13.00
N ASP A 60 -16.65 3.70 14.15
CA ASP A 60 -17.38 3.20 15.30
C ASP A 60 -17.11 4.05 16.54
N LYS A 61 -17.93 3.93 17.58
CA LYS A 61 -17.59 4.53 18.87
C LYS A 61 -16.52 3.69 19.53
N LYS A 62 -15.48 4.34 20.05
CA LYS A 62 -14.40 3.64 20.75
C LYS A 62 -14.95 3.00 22.03
N ILE A 63 -14.69 1.70 22.21
CA ILE A 63 -15.23 0.92 23.35
C ILE A 63 -14.73 1.49 24.68
N GLU A 64 -13.45 1.83 24.78
CA GLU A 64 -12.83 2.32 26.02
C GLU A 64 -13.09 3.81 26.28
N GLU A 65 -13.43 4.59 25.25
CA GLU A 65 -13.71 6.01 25.36
C GLU A 65 -14.93 6.39 24.48
N PRO A 66 -16.17 6.10 24.92
CA PRO A 66 -17.37 6.21 24.08
C PRO A 66 -17.73 7.62 23.61
N SER A 67 -17.07 8.64 24.16
CA SER A 67 -17.14 10.03 23.68
C SER A 67 -16.31 10.28 22.42
N ARG A 68 -15.48 9.33 21.99
CA ARG A 68 -14.66 9.40 20.77
C ARG A 68 -15.11 8.38 19.73
N MET A 69 -14.83 8.73 18.48
CA MET A 69 -14.95 7.83 17.34
C MET A 69 -13.60 7.14 17.08
N GLU A 70 -13.65 5.96 16.48
CA GLU A 70 -12.52 5.18 16.01
C GLU A 70 -12.76 4.87 14.53
N GLY A 71 -11.87 5.36 13.67
CA GLY A 71 -11.80 4.95 12.27
C GLY A 71 -10.96 3.67 12.15
N ARG A 72 -11.47 2.69 11.42
CA ARG A 72 -10.79 1.44 11.12
C ARG A 72 -10.71 1.27 9.61
N VAL A 73 -9.49 1.03 9.13
CA VAL A 73 -9.24 0.67 7.73
C VAL A 73 -8.45 -0.63 7.73
N VAL A 74 -8.95 -1.66 7.04
CA VAL A 74 -8.24 -2.93 6.86
C VAL A 74 -7.68 -2.97 5.45
N CYS A 75 -6.37 -3.23 5.37
CA CYS A 75 -5.65 -3.34 4.12
C CYS A 75 -5.02 -4.73 4.00
N GLU A 76 -5.06 -5.28 2.80
CA GLU A 76 -4.45 -6.56 2.44
C GLU A 76 -3.45 -6.37 1.30
N LEU A 77 -2.35 -7.14 1.35
CA LEU A 77 -1.34 -7.17 0.31
C LEU A 77 -0.71 -8.55 0.28
N THR A 78 -0.58 -9.12 -0.92
CA THR A 78 0.17 -10.37 -1.13
C THR A 78 1.66 -10.06 -1.17
N VAL A 79 2.44 -10.76 -0.35
CA VAL A 79 3.90 -10.66 -0.32
C VAL A 79 4.45 -11.65 -1.34
N GLU A 80 5.29 -11.15 -2.25
CA GLU A 80 5.93 -11.95 -3.29
C GLU A 80 7.42 -12.08 -2.99
N ASP A 81 7.98 -13.26 -3.26
CA ASP A 81 9.42 -13.42 -3.44
C ASP A 81 9.74 -12.75 -4.77
N GLY A 82 10.60 -11.73 -4.78
CA GLY A 82 10.85 -11.02 -6.03
C GLY A 82 11.68 -11.85 -7.01
N GLU A 83 11.67 -11.46 -8.28
CA GLU A 83 12.29 -12.25 -9.34
C GLU A 83 13.83 -12.23 -9.23
N GLU A 84 14.43 -13.42 -9.28
CA GLU A 84 15.88 -13.54 -9.43
C GLU A 84 16.30 -12.93 -10.76
N THR A 85 16.93 -11.76 -10.70
CA THR A 85 17.50 -11.12 -11.89
C THR A 85 19.01 -11.30 -11.85
N PRO A 86 19.65 -11.72 -12.96
CA PRO A 86 21.09 -11.78 -13.01
C PRO A 86 21.68 -10.40 -12.68
N SER A 87 22.55 -10.34 -11.67
CA SER A 87 23.22 -9.09 -11.28
C SER A 87 24.28 -8.67 -12.31
N LEU A 88 24.65 -9.57 -13.22
CA LEU A 88 25.50 -9.32 -14.38
C LEU A 88 25.13 -10.25 -15.54
N CYS A 89 25.08 -9.73 -16.76
CA CYS A 89 25.04 -10.55 -17.98
C CYS A 89 26.30 -10.29 -18.82
N VAL A 90 27.03 -11.33 -19.19
CA VAL A 90 28.20 -11.24 -20.09
C VAL A 90 28.00 -12.22 -21.23
N ASN A 91 28.00 -11.73 -22.48
CA ASN A 91 27.79 -12.55 -23.69
C ASN A 91 26.55 -13.46 -23.59
N ASP A 92 25.40 -12.91 -23.19
CA ASP A 92 24.14 -13.64 -22.96
C ASP A 92 24.21 -14.76 -21.90
N VAL A 93 25.29 -14.82 -21.12
CA VAL A 93 25.41 -15.70 -19.95
C VAL A 93 25.16 -14.88 -18.69
N ALA A 94 24.16 -15.30 -17.92
CA ALA A 94 23.83 -14.73 -16.62
C ALA A 94 24.87 -15.13 -15.56
N TYR A 95 25.44 -14.14 -14.88
CA TYR A 95 26.41 -14.29 -13.81
C TYR A 95 26.00 -13.48 -12.59
N GLY A 96 26.10 -14.10 -11.41
CA GLY A 96 25.60 -13.49 -10.18
C GLY A 96 24.07 -13.45 -10.17
N TRP A 97 23.48 -14.05 -9.16
CA TRP A 97 22.04 -13.94 -8.94
C TRP A 97 21.84 -12.73 -8.03
N GLY A 98 21.24 -11.67 -8.56
CA GLY A 98 20.70 -10.59 -7.76
C GLY A 98 19.42 -11.08 -7.14
N GLU A 99 19.42 -11.28 -5.82
CA GLU A 99 18.20 -11.53 -5.07
C GLU A 99 17.42 -10.21 -5.03
N SER A 100 16.56 -9.97 -6.03
CA SER A 100 15.58 -8.89 -5.93
C SER A 100 14.49 -9.38 -5.00
N THR A 101 14.67 -9.23 -3.70
CA THR A 101 13.62 -9.54 -2.74
C THR A 101 12.64 -8.37 -2.71
N ASP A 102 11.50 -8.47 -3.41
CA ASP A 102 10.46 -7.43 -3.49
C ASP A 102 10.12 -6.88 -2.10
N MET A 103 9.61 -7.75 -1.23
CA MET A 103 9.20 -7.40 0.14
C MET A 103 9.79 -8.34 1.20
N VAL A 104 10.51 -9.38 0.77
CA VAL A 104 11.18 -10.34 1.66
C VAL A 104 12.61 -9.88 1.95
N ASN A 105 13.26 -10.46 2.96
CA ASN A 105 14.68 -10.32 3.23
C ASN A 105 15.39 -11.62 2.84
N GLY A 106 16.73 -11.65 2.89
CA GLY A 106 17.51 -12.88 2.60
C GLY A 106 17.27 -14.06 3.55
N GLY A 107 16.39 -13.91 4.55
CA GLY A 107 15.87 -15.00 5.39
C GLY A 107 14.48 -15.49 4.95
N GLY A 108 13.95 -15.03 3.82
CA GLY A 108 12.62 -15.39 3.31
C GLY A 108 11.46 -14.90 4.18
N LYS A 109 11.67 -13.81 4.94
CA LYS A 109 10.64 -13.16 5.77
C LYS A 109 10.41 -11.74 5.28
N ILE A 110 9.24 -11.16 5.58
CA ILE A 110 8.98 -9.75 5.28
C ILE A 110 10.11 -8.89 5.85
N HIS A 111 10.73 -8.07 4.99
CA HIS A 111 11.78 -7.15 5.39
C HIS A 111 11.23 -6.12 6.38
N GLY A 112 11.99 -5.82 7.44
CA GLY A 112 11.52 -4.93 8.50
C GLY A 112 11.19 -3.50 8.01
N GLY A 113 11.89 -3.02 6.99
CA GLY A 113 11.55 -1.73 6.35
C GLY A 113 10.21 -1.77 5.61
N CYS A 114 9.85 -2.93 5.05
CA CYS A 114 8.60 -3.12 4.33
C CYS A 114 7.41 -3.20 5.30
N SER A 115 7.58 -3.86 6.45
CA SER A 115 6.52 -3.86 7.48
C SER A 115 6.34 -2.49 8.11
N ALA A 116 7.43 -1.76 8.39
CA ALA A 116 7.36 -0.39 8.89
C ALA A 116 6.63 0.54 7.91
N PHE A 117 6.91 0.42 6.61
CA PHE A 117 6.21 1.15 5.56
C PHE A 117 4.71 0.84 5.53
N LEU A 118 4.32 -0.44 5.63
CA LEU A 118 2.91 -0.83 5.65
C LEU A 118 2.18 -0.30 6.90
N ILE A 119 2.85 -0.26 8.06
CA ILE A 119 2.31 0.35 9.28
C ILE A 119 2.05 1.85 9.07
N ASP A 120 2.99 2.56 8.45
CA ASP A 120 2.89 4.00 8.20
C ASP A 120 1.73 4.33 7.24
N VAL A 121 1.67 3.65 6.10
CA VAL A 121 0.61 3.87 5.10
C VAL A 121 -0.74 3.48 5.69
N SER A 122 -0.87 2.29 6.27
CA SER A 122 -2.15 1.80 6.80
C SER A 122 -2.61 2.58 8.03
N GLY A 123 -1.69 3.12 8.83
CA GLY A 123 -2.01 3.99 9.97
C GLY A 123 -2.45 5.39 9.58
N THR A 124 -2.09 5.85 8.37
CA THR A 124 -2.48 7.16 7.85
C THR A 124 -3.87 7.13 7.21
N LEU A 125 -4.31 6.01 6.63
CA LEU A 125 -5.61 5.90 5.96
C LEU A 125 -6.81 6.25 6.85
N PRO A 126 -6.90 5.81 8.13
CA PRO A 126 -7.99 6.20 9.02
C PRO A 126 -8.08 7.70 9.33
N ILE A 127 -7.07 8.53 9.00
CA ILE A 127 -7.15 9.99 9.17
C ILE A 127 -8.16 10.63 8.21
N VAL A 128 -8.43 9.95 7.10
CA VAL A 128 -9.32 10.44 6.03
C VAL A 128 -10.77 9.92 6.21
N VAL A 129 -11.04 9.19 7.29
CA VAL A 129 -12.32 8.58 7.64
C VAL A 129 -12.96 9.33 8.81
#